data_AF-A0A356CTD9-F1
#
_entry.id   AF-A0A356CTD9-F1
#
_cell.length_a   1.000
_cell.length_b   1.000
_cell.length_c   1.000
_cell.angle_alpha   90.00
_cell.angle_beta   90.00
_cell.angle_gamma   90.00
#
_symmetry.space_group_name_H-M   'P 1'
#
loop_
_entity.id
_entity.type
_entity.pdbx_description
1 polymer ?
#
loop_
_entity_poly.entity_id
_entity_poly.type
_entity_poly.pdbx_seq_one_letter_code
_entity_poly.pdbx_strand_id
1 'polypeptide(L)' 'LKPAIVEWQNDDQLRFVLIEGRNRQIRRMCELVGLHVIGLKRVRIGNVLLGDLPTGMWRFLDKKEKF' A
#
# COMPACT_ATOMS: atom_id res chain seq x y z
N LEU A 1 12.73 -9.32 -8.06
CA LEU A 1 11.86 -8.35 -7.35
C LEU A 1 12.76 -7.59 -6.40
N LYS A 2 12.61 -6.26 -6.29
CA LYS A 2 13.34 -5.56 -5.22
C LYS A 2 12.75 -6.01 -3.87
N PRO A 3 13.55 -6.08 -2.81
CA PRO A 3 13.03 -6.44 -1.50
C PRO A 3 11.92 -5.47 -1.10
N ALA A 4 10.81 -6.02 -0.63
CA ALA A 4 9.73 -5.28 0.01
C ALA A 4 9.93 -5.35 1.52
N ILE A 5 9.64 -4.26 2.21
CA ILE A 5 9.53 -4.31 3.68
C ILE A 5 8.08 -4.69 3.99
N VAL A 6 7.91 -5.72 4.81
CA VAL A 6 6.61 -6.26 5.20
C VAL A 6 6.54 -6.36 6.70
N GLU A 7 5.48 -5.80 7.29
CA GLU A 7 5.26 -5.76 8.74
C GLU A 7 3.82 -6.19 9.02
N TRP A 8 3.60 -6.97 10.08
CA TRP A 8 2.26 -7.23 10.60
C TRP A 8 1.70 -5.96 11.26
N GLN A 9 0.47 -5.59 10.95
CA GLN A 9 -0.24 -4.50 11.65
C GLN A 9 -1.11 -5.06 12.78
N ASN A 10 -1.66 -6.24 12.56
CA ASN A 10 -2.48 -7.03 13.48
C ASN A 10 -2.51 -8.49 12.94
N ASP A 11 -3.43 -9.33 13.42
CA ASP A 11 -3.49 -10.76 13.06
C ASP A 11 -3.83 -11.04 11.59
N ASP A 12 -4.51 -10.11 10.90
CA ASP A 12 -5.04 -10.32 9.54
C ASP A 12 -4.58 -9.28 8.50
N GLN A 13 -3.79 -8.28 8.90
CA GLN A 13 -3.32 -7.20 8.04
C GLN A 13 -1.80 -7.11 7.99
N LEU A 14 -1.31 -7.05 6.75
CA LEU A 14 0.09 -6.83 6.42
C LEU A 14 0.27 -5.45 5.81
N ARG A 15 1.28 -4.72 6.31
CA ARG A 15 1.73 -3.46 5.74
C ARG A 15 2.91 -3.71 4.82
N PHE A 16 2.77 -3.30 3.56
CA PHE A 16 3.81 -3.39 2.54
C PHE A 16 4.39 -2.02 2.23
N VAL A 17 5.72 -1.93 2.19
CA VAL A 17 6.45 -0.79 1.64
C VAL A 17 7.22 -1.25 0.41
N LEU A 18 6.87 -0.67 -0.73
CA LEU A 18 7.39 -1.02 -2.04
C LEU A 18 7.84 0.25 -2.76
N ILE A 19 8.93 0.16 -3.50
CA ILE A 19 9.40 1.22 -4.42
C ILE A 19 8.92 0.95 -5.85
N GLU A 20 8.66 -0.32 -6.19
CA GLU A 20 8.13 -0.72 -7.50
C GLU A 20 6.62 -0.96 -7.45
N GLY A 21 5.95 -0.73 -8.58
CA GLY A 21 4.51 -0.91 -8.76
C GLY A 21 4.17 -1.87 -9.90
N ARG A 22 4.76 -3.08 -9.92
CA ARG A 22 4.46 -4.06 -10.99
C ARG A 22 3.01 -4.55 -10.87
N ASN A 23 2.41 -4.93 -12.01
CA ASN A 23 1.03 -5.40 -12.07
C ASN A 23 0.76 -6.51 -11.02
N ARG A 24 -0.24 -6.32 -10.15
CA ARG A 24 -0.63 -7.28 -9.09
C ARG A 24 0.54 -7.79 -8.22
N GLN A 25 1.61 -7.01 -8.03
CA GLN A 25 2.82 -7.48 -7.33
C GLN A 25 2.54 -8.01 -5.92
N ILE A 26 1.83 -7.26 -5.08
CA ILE A 26 1.50 -7.69 -3.69
C ILE A 26 0.67 -8.97 -3.70
N ARG A 27 -0.33 -9.07 -4.58
CA ARG A 27 -1.18 -10.27 -4.69
C ARG A 27 -0.35 -11.50 -5.05
N ARG A 28 0.55 -11.38 -6.04
CA ARG A 28 1.48 -12.46 -6.42
C ARG A 28 2.44 -12.83 -5.30
N MET A 29 2.95 -11.86 -4.54
CA MET A 29 3.82 -12.13 -3.39
C MET A 29 3.10 -12.91 -2.29
N CYS A 30 1.87 -12.55 -1.94
CA CYS A 30 1.06 -13.27 -0.97
C CYS A 30 0.69 -14.69 -1.47
N GLU A 31 0.30 -14.84 -2.74
CA GLU A 31 -0.05 -16.13 -3.34
C GLU A 31 1.12 -17.13 -3.26
N LEU A 32 2.37 -16.67 -3.46
CA LEU A 32 3.57 -17.51 -3.37
C LEU A 32 3.82 -18.11 -1.98
N VAL A 33 3.28 -17.48 -0.93
CA VAL A 33 3.40 -17.95 0.46
C VAL A 33 2.09 -18.53 0.99
N GLY A 34 1.13 -18.82 0.12
CA GLY A 34 -0.16 -19.42 0.48
C GLY A 34 -1.17 -18.46 1.09
N LEU A 35 -0.93 -17.14 1.02
CA LEU A 35 -1.86 -16.13 1.52
C LEU A 35 -2.79 -15.62 0.42
N HIS A 36 -4.07 -15.40 0.78
CA HIS A 36 -5.06 -14.83 -0.13
C HIS A 36 -5.39 -13.37 0.25
N VAL A 37 -5.19 -12.43 -0.68
CA VAL A 37 -5.43 -11.00 -0.44
C VAL A 37 -6.91 -10.67 -0.64
N ILE A 38 -7.64 -10.54 0.46
CA ILE A 38 -9.08 -10.17 0.48
C ILE A 38 -9.26 -8.67 0.20
N GLY A 39 -8.41 -7.83 0.78
CA GLY A 39 -8.44 -6.38 0.63
C GLY A 39 -7.07 -5.80 0.34
N LEU A 40 -7.00 -4.76 -0.50
CA LEU A 40 -5.76 -4.02 -0.73
C LEU A 40 -6.07 -2.53 -0.71
N LYS A 41 -5.56 -1.83 0.31
CA LYS A 41 -5.73 -0.39 0.48
C LYS A 41 -4.37 0.30 0.41
N ARG A 42 -4.23 1.26 -0.52
CA ARG A 42 -3.03 2.09 -0.60
C ARG A 42 -3.21 3.30 0.31
N VAL A 43 -2.42 3.36 1.38
CA VAL A 43 -2.52 4.42 2.41
C VAL A 43 -1.52 5.56 2.22
N ARG A 44 -0.47 5.37 1.41
CA ARG A 44 0.59 6.36 1.16
C ARG A 44 1.20 6.18 -0.23
N ILE A 45 1.61 7.29 -0.86
CA ILE A 45 2.49 7.31 -2.04
C ILE A 45 3.56 8.38 -1.79
N GLY A 46 4.83 7.99 -1.71
CA GLY A 46 5.90 8.92 -1.35
C GLY A 46 5.61 9.59 -0.01
N ASN A 47 5.53 10.93 -0.02
CA ASN A 47 5.19 11.73 1.15
C ASN A 47 3.69 12.08 1.24
N VAL A 48 2.86 11.61 0.30
CA VAL A 48 1.42 11.85 0.29
C VAL A 48 0.71 10.76 1.07
N LEU A 49 0.02 11.15 2.14
CA LEU A 49 -0.78 10.27 3.00
C LEU A 49 -2.26 10.36 2.63
N LEU A 50 -2.95 9.22 2.66
CA LEU A 50 -4.41 9.18 2.51
C LEU A 50 -5.11 9.93 3.65
N GLY A 51 -4.61 9.78 4.89
CA GLY A 51 -5.16 10.42 6.08
C GLY A 51 -6.65 10.11 6.27
N ASP A 52 -7.41 11.14 6.63
CA ASP A 52 -8.85 11.07 6.91
C ASP A 52 -9.73 11.34 5.67
N LEU A 53 -9.16 11.24 4.45
CA LEU A 53 -9.90 11.49 3.22
C LEU A 53 -11.01 10.43 3.03
N PRO A 54 -12.30 10.83 2.94
CA PRO A 54 -13.38 9.87 2.74
C PRO A 54 -13.27 9.13 1.40
N THR A 55 -13.82 7.92 1.36
CA THR A 55 -13.82 7.11 0.14
C THR A 55 -14.58 7.84 -0.98
N GLY A 56 -13.99 7.93 -2.17
CA GLY A 56 -14.57 8.60 -3.33
C GLY A 56 -14.29 10.10 -3.40
N MET A 57 -13.73 10.70 -2.34
CA MET A 57 -13.37 12.11 -2.33
C MET A 57 -11.93 12.33 -2.82
N TRP A 58 -11.64 13.57 -3.17
CA TRP A 58 -10.30 14.03 -3.55
C TRP A 58 -10.01 15.38 -2.89
N ARG A 59 -8.72 15.73 -2.78
CA ARG A 59 -8.26 17.04 -2.31
C ARG A 59 -7.04 17.48 -3.10
N PHE A 60 -6.76 18.77 -3.08
CA PHE A 60 -5.48 19.29 -3.58
C PHE A 60 -4.33 18.88 -2.65
N LEU A 61 -3.16 18.70 -3.23
CA LEU A 61 -1.92 18.46 -2.49
C LEU A 61 -1.45 19.76 -1.85
N ASP A 62 -0.92 19.66 -0.63
CA ASP A 62 -0.19 20.77 -0.02
C ASP A 62 1.14 20.98 -0.77
N LYS A 63 1.70 22.19 -0.76
CA LYS A 63 3.00 22.54 -1.35
C LYS A 63 4.14 21.64 -0.87
N LYS A 64 4.00 21.06 0.33
CA LYS A 64 5.00 20.15 0.93
C LYS A 64 4.84 18.70 0.47
N GLU A 65 3.69 18.33 -0.08
CA GLU A 65 3.41 16.95 -0.49
C GLU A 65 3.95 16.67 -1.89
N LYS A 66 4.75 15.61 -1.99
CA LYS A 66 5.37 15.14 -3.24
C LYS A 66 5.35 13.62 -3.29
N PHE A 67 5.25 13.09 -4.51
CA PHE A 67 5.28 11.65 -4.80
C PHE A 67 6.70 11.09 -4.72
#